data_AF-A0A951UD72-F1
#
_entry.id   AF-A0A951UD72-F1
#
_cell.length_a   1.000
_cell.length_b   1.000
_cell.length_c   1.000
_cell.angle_alpha   90.00
_cell.angle_beta   90.00
_cell.angle_gamma   90.00
#
_symmetry.space_group_name_H-M   'P 1'
#
loop_
_entity.id
_entity.type
_entity.pdbx_description
1 polymer ?
#
loop_
_entity_poly.entity_id
_entity_poly.type
_entity_poly.pdbx_seq_one_letter_code
_entity_poly.pdbx_strand_id
1 'polypeptide(L)'
;MSRQPSLNSWRGYLAASLGGATGAVVLTAICLFLAYVYVRSQKNGGLEGLVVLLLCSYAGFWIGEVLGCWLALRLGGYAKASRTTYLLAGLTFFAVLVFFSNIPMAFTRGINAAFWVLVGLTSITLPLLARFLAR
;
A
#
# COMPACT_ATOMS: atom_id res chain seq x y z
N MET A 1 -21.69 -23.91 13.66
CA MET A 1 -21.81 -22.55 14.23
C MET A 1 -20.52 -22.19 14.96
N SER A 2 -19.51 -21.68 14.24
CA SER A 2 -18.26 -21.23 14.85
C SER A 2 -18.42 -19.77 15.32
N ARG A 3 -18.06 -19.54 16.59
CA ARG A 3 -18.23 -18.29 17.34
C ARG A 3 -17.71 -17.09 16.54
N GLN A 4 -18.58 -16.14 16.27
CA GLN A 4 -18.18 -14.79 15.89
C GLN A 4 -17.40 -14.19 17.06
N PRO A 5 -16.14 -13.75 16.92
CA PRO A 5 -15.53 -12.88 17.90
C PRO A 5 -16.18 -11.50 17.78
N SER A 6 -17.39 -11.37 18.32
CA SER A 6 -17.89 -10.09 18.81
C SER A 6 -16.99 -9.70 19.99
N LEU A 7 -16.39 -8.49 19.95
CA LEU A 7 -15.53 -7.88 20.98
C LEU A 7 -14.00 -7.95 20.74
N ASN A 8 -13.53 -7.49 19.59
CA ASN A 8 -12.46 -6.48 19.55
C ASN A 8 -12.31 -5.92 18.13
N SER A 9 -13.20 -4.98 17.77
CA SER A 9 -13.09 -4.24 16.51
C SER A 9 -11.67 -3.67 16.32
N TRP A 10 -11.06 -3.18 17.40
CA TRP A 10 -9.70 -2.66 17.46
C TRP A 10 -8.61 -3.63 16.98
N ARG A 11 -8.65 -4.90 17.42
CA ARG A 11 -7.62 -5.89 17.07
C ARG A 11 -7.54 -6.15 15.56
N GLY A 12 -8.68 -6.18 14.88
CA GLY A 12 -8.66 -6.35 13.42
C GLY A 12 -8.35 -5.07 12.65
N TYR A 13 -8.48 -3.88 13.28
CA TYR A 13 -8.08 -2.62 12.65
C TYR A 13 -6.57 -2.51 12.69
N LEU A 14 -5.99 -2.84 13.85
CA LEU A 14 -4.55 -2.99 13.99
C LEU A 14 -4.01 -4.09 13.08
N ALA A 15 -4.62 -5.27 13.04
CA ALA A 15 -4.14 -6.34 12.15
C ALA A 15 -4.18 -5.93 10.66
N ALA A 16 -5.26 -5.30 10.21
CA ALA A 16 -5.38 -4.81 8.83
C ALA A 16 -4.33 -3.73 8.52
N SER A 17 -4.15 -2.76 9.41
CA SER A 17 -3.25 -1.62 9.19
C SER A 17 -1.79 -2.04 9.31
N LEU A 18 -1.43 -2.85 10.32
CA LEU A 18 -0.08 -3.38 10.48
C LEU A 18 0.28 -4.36 9.38
N GLY A 19 -0.65 -5.25 9.01
CA GLY A 19 -0.46 -6.19 7.89
C GLY A 19 -0.27 -5.46 6.58
N GLY A 20 -1.12 -4.46 6.29
CA GLY A 20 -0.99 -3.61 5.11
C GLY A 20 0.33 -2.84 5.10
N ALA A 21 0.65 -2.12 6.17
CA ALA A 21 1.89 -1.34 6.26
C ALA A 21 3.15 -2.21 6.12
N THR A 22 3.19 -3.36 6.81
CA THR A 22 4.33 -4.29 6.70
C THR A 22 4.44 -4.89 5.31
N GLY A 23 3.33 -5.34 4.72
CA GLY A 23 3.32 -5.84 3.35
C GLY A 23 3.78 -4.80 2.34
N ALA A 24 3.29 -3.56 2.48
CA ALA A 24 3.68 -2.43 1.65
C ALA A 24 5.18 -2.16 1.73
N VAL A 25 5.74 -2.06 2.94
CA VAL A 25 7.18 -1.81 3.14
C VAL A 25 8.01 -2.94 2.53
N VAL A 26 7.67 -4.20 2.81
CA VAL A 26 8.44 -5.36 2.34
C VAL A 26 8.41 -5.47 0.82
N LEU A 27 7.24 -5.43 0.19
CA LEU A 27 7.17 -5.53 -1.27
C LEU A 27 7.75 -4.30 -1.96
N THR A 28 7.59 -3.09 -1.39
CA THR A 28 8.23 -1.88 -1.95
C THR A 28 9.75 -2.03 -1.95
N ALA A 29 10.34 -2.49 -0.84
CA ALA A 29 11.78 -2.71 -0.75
C ALA A 29 12.26 -3.75 -1.77
N ILE A 30 11.52 -4.85 -1.93
CA ILE A 30 11.82 -5.89 -2.92
C ILE A 30 11.73 -5.32 -4.35
N CYS A 31 10.62 -4.65 -4.70
CA CYS A 31 10.44 -4.09 -6.03
C CYS A 31 11.47 -2.99 -6.35
N LEU A 32 11.82 -2.14 -5.40
CA LEU A 32 12.88 -1.15 -5.56
C LEU A 32 14.24 -1.80 -5.77
N PHE A 33 14.56 -2.86 -5.03
CA PHE A 33 15.79 -3.61 -5.23
C PHE A 33 15.87 -4.21 -6.64
N LEU A 34 14.80 -4.88 -7.09
CA LEU A 34 14.75 -5.42 -8.46
C LEU A 34 14.85 -4.32 -9.52
N ALA A 35 14.14 -3.21 -9.34
CA ALA A 35 14.18 -2.07 -10.24
C ALA A 35 15.58 -1.45 -10.31
N TYR A 36 16.25 -1.29 -9.16
CA TYR A 36 17.62 -0.77 -9.12
C TYR A 36 18.60 -1.68 -9.89
N VAL A 37 18.51 -3.01 -9.67
CA VAL A 37 19.33 -3.98 -10.40
C VAL A 37 19.06 -3.91 -11.90
N TYR A 38 17.80 -3.80 -12.30
CA TYR A 38 17.40 -3.68 -13.71
C TYR A 38 17.88 -2.38 -14.36
N VAL A 39 17.69 -1.24 -13.70
CA VAL A 39 18.13 0.08 -14.20
C VAL A 39 19.65 0.11 -14.35
N ARG A 40 20.37 -0.48 -13.38
CA ARG A 40 21.83 -0.57 -13.42
C ARG A 40 22.33 -1.51 -14.53
N SER A 41 21.64 -2.62 -14.80
CA SER A 41 22.01 -3.54 -15.88
C SER A 41 21.78 -2.96 -17.28
N GLN A 42 20.76 -2.12 -17.43
CA GLN A 42 20.45 -1.41 -18.68
C GLN A 42 21.31 -0.15 -18.90
N LYS A 43 22.21 0.21 -17.96
CA LYS A 43 22.97 1.48 -17.94
C LYS A 43 22.07 2.72 -18.10
N ASN A 44 20.80 2.61 -17.74
CA ASN A 44 19.79 3.62 -18.01
C ASN A 44 19.66 4.59 -16.83
N GLY A 45 20.67 5.44 -16.63
CA GLY A 45 20.74 6.38 -15.51
C GLY A 45 19.88 7.64 -15.64
N GLY A 46 19.16 7.80 -16.75
CA GLY A 46 18.34 8.97 -17.05
C GLY A 46 16.91 8.89 -16.50
N LEU A 47 16.02 9.70 -17.08
CA LEU A 47 14.61 9.79 -16.69
C LEU A 47 13.87 8.44 -16.75
N GLU A 48 14.22 7.59 -17.71
CA GLU A 48 13.62 6.26 -17.88
C GLU A 48 13.85 5.35 -16.66
N GLY A 49 15.06 5.37 -16.10
CA GLY A 49 15.39 4.59 -14.90
C GLY A 49 14.61 5.09 -13.68
N LEU A 50 14.40 6.40 -13.57
CA LEU A 50 13.61 6.99 -12.51
C LEU A 50 12.12 6.64 -12.62
N VAL A 51 11.57 6.58 -13.83
CA VAL A 51 10.20 6.11 -14.08
C VAL A 51 10.04 4.65 -13.66
N VAL A 52 10.99 3.79 -13.99
CA VAL A 52 10.96 2.37 -13.58
C VAL A 52 10.99 2.24 -12.06
N LEU A 53 11.86 2.97 -11.37
CA LEU A 53 11.93 2.98 -9.91
C LEU A 53 10.61 3.45 -9.28
N LEU A 54 10.00 4.50 -9.81
CA LEU A 54 8.70 5.00 -9.35
C LEU A 54 7.59 3.96 -9.54
N LEU A 55 7.47 3.38 -10.74
CA LEU A 55 6.46 2.37 -11.04
C LEU A 55 6.63 1.12 -10.18
N CYS A 56 7.86 0.65 -9.97
CA CYS A 56 8.14 -0.49 -9.10
C CYS A 56 7.86 -0.17 -7.63
N SER A 57 8.25 1.01 -7.14
CA SER A 57 7.94 1.41 -5.77
C SER A 57 6.43 1.44 -5.54
N TYR A 58 5.68 1.97 -6.51
CA TYR A 58 4.23 2.02 -6.47
C TYR A 58 3.60 0.61 -6.49
N ALA A 59 3.97 -0.22 -7.46
CA ALA A 59 3.41 -1.56 -7.59
C ALA A 59 3.71 -2.39 -6.33
N GLY A 60 4.93 -2.29 -5.79
CA GLY A 60 5.31 -2.95 -4.54
C GLY A 60 4.49 -2.45 -3.35
N PHE A 61 4.30 -1.14 -3.23
CA PHE A 61 3.49 -0.55 -2.17
C PHE A 61 2.03 -1.03 -2.24
N TRP A 62 1.39 -0.90 -3.40
CA TRP A 62 -0.02 -1.24 -3.58
C TRP A 62 -0.29 -2.74 -3.39
N ILE A 63 0.47 -3.58 -4.08
CA ILE A 63 0.32 -5.04 -3.98
C ILE A 63 0.64 -5.48 -2.56
N GLY A 64 1.69 -4.92 -1.96
CA GLY A 64 2.10 -5.21 -0.60
C GLY A 64 1.05 -4.85 0.43
N GLU A 65 0.44 -3.67 0.31
CA GLU A 65 -0.61 -3.22 1.23
C GLU A 65 -1.85 -4.10 1.16
N VAL A 66 -2.31 -4.39 -0.07
CA VAL A 66 -3.51 -5.21 -0.30
C VAL A 66 -3.28 -6.65 0.18
N LEU A 67 -2.17 -7.27 -0.21
CA LEU A 67 -1.84 -8.65 0.18
C LEU A 67 -1.55 -8.76 1.67
N GLY A 68 -0.80 -7.82 2.25
CA GLY A 68 -0.46 -7.81 3.67
C GLY A 68 -1.70 -7.63 4.55
N CYS A 69 -2.61 -6.72 4.17
CA CYS A 69 -3.89 -6.56 4.84
C CYS A 69 -4.75 -7.82 4.76
N TRP A 70 -4.84 -8.42 3.56
CA TRP A 70 -5.58 -9.67 3.36
C TRP A 70 -5.01 -10.81 4.20
N LEU A 71 -3.70 -11.00 4.20
CA LEU A 71 -3.02 -12.06 4.93
C LEU A 71 -3.25 -11.91 6.44
N ALA A 72 -3.07 -10.70 6.98
CA ALA A 72 -3.27 -10.42 8.39
C ALA A 72 -4.74 -10.63 8.83
N LEU A 73 -5.71 -10.23 8.00
CA LEU A 73 -7.13 -10.48 8.26
C LEU A 73 -7.49 -11.97 8.16
N ARG A 74 -6.91 -12.70 7.20
CA ARG A 74 -7.16 -14.13 7.01
C ARG A 74 -6.56 -14.95 8.16
N LEU A 75 -5.32 -14.67 8.56
CA LEU A 75 -4.67 -15.31 9.70
C LEU A 75 -5.38 -15.00 11.02
N GLY A 76 -6.00 -13.82 11.13
CA GLY A 76 -6.85 -13.45 12.26
C GLY A 76 -8.24 -14.07 12.28
N GLY A 77 -8.58 -14.95 11.32
CA GLY A 77 -9.87 -15.64 11.26
C GLY A 77 -11.07 -14.74 10.92
N TYR A 78 -10.83 -13.58 10.29
CA TYR A 78 -11.92 -12.64 9.96
C TYR A 78 -12.73 -13.10 8.74
N ALA A 79 -14.01 -13.40 8.96
CA ALA A 79 -14.92 -13.89 7.91
C ALA A 79 -15.10 -12.93 6.72
N LYS A 80 -14.98 -11.62 6.93
CA LYS A 80 -15.11 -10.57 5.90
C LYS A 80 -13.77 -10.08 5.33
N ALA A 81 -12.68 -10.85 5.49
CA ALA A 81 -11.34 -10.46 5.03
C ALA A 81 -11.34 -10.07 3.55
N SER A 82 -11.86 -10.93 2.66
CA SER A 82 -11.84 -10.69 1.21
C SER A 82 -12.60 -9.41 0.81
N ARG A 83 -13.78 -9.15 1.39
CA ARG A 83 -14.56 -7.93 1.08
C ARG A 83 -13.81 -6.66 1.47
N THR A 84 -13.13 -6.69 2.62
CA THR A 84 -12.31 -5.57 3.10
C THR A 84 -11.12 -5.33 2.18
N THR A 85 -10.46 -6.40 1.74
CA THR A 85 -9.34 -6.34 0.80
C THR A 85 -9.75 -5.79 -0.56
N TYR A 86 -10.90 -6.20 -1.12
CA TYR A 86 -11.39 -5.67 -2.40
C TYR A 86 -11.69 -4.17 -2.32
N LEU A 87 -12.33 -3.72 -1.22
CA LEU A 87 -12.56 -2.30 -0.97
C LEU A 87 -11.24 -1.54 -0.85
N LEU A 88 -10.28 -2.10 -0.10
CA LEU A 88 -8.95 -1.50 0.05
C LEU A 88 -8.23 -1.39 -1.30
N ALA A 89 -8.27 -2.43 -2.13
CA ALA A 89 -7.65 -2.45 -3.44
C ALA A 89 -8.22 -1.35 -4.36
N GLY A 90 -9.54 -1.14 -4.34
CA GLY A 90 -10.20 -0.06 -5.08
C GLY A 90 -9.81 1.32 -4.55
N LEU A 91 -9.89 1.53 -3.23
CA LEU A 91 -9.57 2.80 -2.58
C LEU A 91 -8.10 3.20 -2.78
N THR A 92 -7.18 2.25 -2.63
CA THR A 92 -5.75 2.48 -2.89
C THR A 92 -5.49 2.78 -4.36
N PHE A 93 -6.17 2.11 -5.30
CA PHE A 93 -6.04 2.43 -6.73
C PHE A 93 -6.45 3.88 -7.05
N PHE A 94 -7.53 4.39 -6.46
CA PHE A 94 -7.92 5.79 -6.62
C PHE A 94 -6.96 6.78 -5.96
N ALA A 95 -6.50 6.50 -4.74
CA ALA A 95 -5.50 7.33 -4.07
C ALA A 95 -4.21 7.46 -4.90
N VAL A 96 -3.91 6.44 -5.68
CA VAL A 96 -2.75 6.38 -6.58
C VAL A 96 -2.95 7.22 -7.82
N LEU A 97 -4.13 7.20 -8.45
CA LEU A 97 -4.38 8.07 -9.60
C LEU A 97 -4.18 9.54 -9.20
N VAL A 98 -4.60 9.90 -7.99
CA VAL A 98 -4.33 11.21 -7.40
C VAL A 98 -2.84 11.41 -7.12
N PHE A 99 -2.12 10.39 -6.67
CA PHE A 99 -0.67 10.47 -6.49
C PHE A 99 0.07 10.77 -7.80
N PHE A 100 -0.22 10.03 -8.88
CA PHE A 100 0.40 10.25 -10.18
C PHE A 100 0.09 11.62 -10.77
N SER A 101 -1.12 12.15 -10.59
CA SER A 101 -1.45 13.51 -11.06
C SER A 101 -0.66 14.60 -10.33
N ASN A 102 -0.12 14.33 -9.14
CA ASN A 102 0.66 15.29 -8.34
C ASN A 102 2.18 15.15 -8.52
N ILE A 103 2.68 14.13 -9.24
CA ILE A 103 4.11 13.92 -9.52
C ILE A 103 4.78 15.14 -10.18
N PRO A 104 4.19 15.81 -11.20
CA PRO A 104 4.80 16.98 -11.83
C PRO A 104 5.08 18.10 -10.81
N MET A 105 4.14 18.29 -9.87
CA MET A 105 4.21 19.32 -8.83
C MET A 105 5.28 18.98 -7.78
N ALA A 106 5.42 17.70 -7.42
CA ALA A 106 6.49 17.21 -6.54
C ALA A 106 7.88 17.35 -7.16
N PHE A 107 8.02 17.16 -8.48
CA PHE A 107 9.28 17.36 -9.19
C PHE A 107 9.71 18.83 -9.20
N THR A 108 8.76 19.76 -9.37
CA THR A 108 9.06 21.20 -9.38
C THR A 108 9.41 21.79 -8.01
N ARG A 109 8.93 21.20 -6.91
CA ARG A 109 9.13 21.74 -5.54
C ARG A 109 10.06 20.90 -4.67
N GLY A 110 10.63 19.83 -5.21
CA GLY A 110 11.36 18.82 -4.47
C GLY A 110 10.43 17.87 -3.71
N ILE A 111 10.89 16.63 -3.52
CA ILE A 111 10.19 15.61 -2.71
C ILE A 111 10.27 16.06 -1.24
N ASN A 112 9.26 16.82 -0.79
CA ASN A 112 9.19 17.33 0.57
C ASN A 112 8.68 16.26 1.55
N ALA A 113 9.06 16.36 2.83
CA ALA A 113 8.59 15.46 3.89
C ALA A 113 7.05 15.33 3.94
N ALA A 114 6.32 16.40 3.59
CA ALA A 114 4.87 16.40 3.47
C ALA A 114 4.32 15.33 2.51
N PHE A 115 5.07 15.00 1.45
CA PHE A 115 4.71 13.97 0.49
C PHE A 115 4.75 12.57 1.11
N TRP A 116 5.83 12.24 1.81
CA TRP A 116 5.97 10.96 2.52
C TRP A 116 4.98 10.84 3.69
N VAL A 117 4.65 11.95 4.35
CA VAL A 117 3.61 12.01 5.37
C VAL A 117 2.24 11.71 4.77
N LEU A 118 1.92 12.26 3.58
CA LEU A 118 0.68 11.95 2.86
C LEU A 118 0.59 10.47 2.48
N VAL A 119 1.67 9.89 1.96
CA VAL A 119 1.73 8.45 1.65
C VAL A 119 1.49 7.62 2.91
N GLY A 120 2.21 7.90 4.00
CA GLY A 120 2.04 7.19 5.27
C GLY A 120 0.64 7.34 5.87
N LEU A 121 0.03 8.53 5.77
CA LEU A 121 -1.36 8.78 6.15
C LEU A 121 -2.31 7.93 5.31
N THR A 122 -2.13 7.85 4.00
CA THR A 122 -2.97 7.00 3.14
C THR A 122 -2.81 5.51 3.48
N SER A 123 -1.60 5.03 3.78
CA SER A 123 -1.34 3.63 4.18
C SER A 123 -2.05 3.22 5.47
N ILE A 124 -2.38 4.18 6.33
CA ILE A 124 -3.05 3.92 7.61
C ILE A 124 -4.55 4.18 7.49
N THR A 125 -4.94 5.27 6.85
CA THR A 125 -6.34 5.70 6.74
C THR A 125 -7.15 4.84 5.77
N LEU A 126 -6.58 4.36 4.66
CA LEU A 126 -7.31 3.56 3.67
C LEU A 126 -7.69 2.17 4.21
N PRO A 127 -6.81 1.41 4.90
CA PRO A 127 -7.20 0.14 5.53
C PRO A 127 -8.27 0.33 6.61
N LEU A 128 -8.20 1.43 7.37
CA LEU A 128 -9.20 1.78 8.37
C LEU A 128 -10.56 2.07 7.72
N LEU A 129 -10.58 2.88 6.66
CA LEU A 129 -11.79 3.25 5.92
C LEU A 129 -12.43 2.05 5.22
N ALA A 130 -11.61 1.24 4.52
CA ALA A 130 -12.07 0.04 3.83
C ALA A 130 -12.74 -0.95 4.81
N ARG A 131 -12.20 -1.06 6.03
CA ARG A 131 -12.78 -1.91 7.07
C ARG A 131 -14.02 -1.31 7.72
N PHE A 132 -14.10 0.02 7.84
CA PHE A 132 -15.32 0.70 8.28
C PHE A 132 -16.46 0.45 7.29
N LEU A 133 -16.19 0.55 5.99
CA LEU A 133 -17.15 0.33 4.90
C LEU A 133 -17.52 -1.16 4.70
N ALA A 134 -16.67 -2.09 5.15
CA ALA A 134 -16.92 -3.53 5.05
C ALA A 134 -17.77 -4.12 6.20
N ARG A 135 -18.11 -3.31 7.22
CA ARG A 135 -18.99 -3.73 8.33
C ARG A 135 -20.38 -4.08 7.84
#